data_AF-A0A8D2AM47-F1
#
_entry.id   AF-A0A8D2AM47-F1
#
_cell.length_a   1.000
_cell.length_b   1.000
_cell.length_c   1.000
_cell.angle_alpha   90.00
_cell.angle_beta   90.00
_cell.angle_gamma   90.00
#
_symmetry.space_group_name_H-M   'P 1'
#
loop_
_entity.id
_entity.type
_entity.pdbx_description
1 polymer ?
#
loop_
_entity_poly.entity_id
_entity_poly.type
_entity_poly.pdbx_seq_one_letter_code
_entity_poly.pdbx_strand_id
1 'polypeptide(L)'
;MVLAKGNIRDLSSLALLQRQKGVEPSWGTTQGPMGKRLQQELMTLMMSGDKGISTFPESDDLFKWVGNIHGAAGTNPTLTAL
;
A
#
# COMPACT_ATOMS: atom_id res chain seq x y z
N MET A 1 3.00 12.07 -39.19
CA MET A 1 2.28 12.98 -38.29
C MET A 1 0.83 13.05 -38.71
N VAL A 2 -0.01 12.12 -38.24
CA VAL A 2 -1.47 12.13 -38.49
C VAL A 2 -2.13 12.57 -37.20
N LEU A 3 -2.60 13.81 -37.18
CA LEU A 3 -3.32 14.38 -36.05
C LEU A 3 -4.72 13.79 -36.02
N ALA A 4 -4.96 12.82 -35.13
CA ALA A 4 -6.31 12.37 -34.80
C ALA A 4 -7.06 13.53 -34.12
N LYS A 5 -7.90 14.21 -34.89
CA LYS A 5 -8.81 15.27 -34.43
C LYS A 5 -10.00 14.61 -33.72
N GLY A 6 -9.76 14.07 -32.52
CA GLY A 6 -10.79 13.55 -31.61
C GLY A 6 -11.15 14.58 -30.56
N ASN A 7 -12.38 15.07 -30.60
CA ASN A 7 -12.97 16.10 -29.76
C ASN A 7 -13.03 15.68 -28.28
N ILE A 8 -12.27 16.36 -27.40
CA ILE A 8 -12.15 16.11 -25.96
C ILE A 8 -13.38 16.69 -25.23
N ARG A 9 -14.57 16.13 -25.48
CA ARG A 9 -15.82 16.58 -24.83
C ARG A 9 -16.72 15.46 -24.33
N ASP A 10 -16.28 14.21 -24.44
CA ASP A 10 -17.03 13.09 -23.89
C ASP A 10 -16.50 12.76 -22.48
N LEU A 11 -17.29 13.13 -21.47
CA LEU A 11 -17.04 12.77 -20.06
C LEU A 11 -17.02 11.24 -19.86
N SER A 12 -17.60 10.46 -20.78
CA SER A 12 -17.61 8.99 -20.73
C SER A 12 -16.22 8.39 -21.00
N SER A 13 -15.40 9.06 -21.81
CA SER A 13 -14.02 8.64 -22.12
C SER A 13 -13.09 8.79 -20.90
N LEU A 14 -13.33 9.81 -20.06
CA LEU A 14 -12.65 9.95 -18.76
C LEU A 14 -13.15 8.89 -17.75
N ALA A 15 -14.45 8.58 -17.75
CA ALA A 15 -15.01 7.53 -16.89
C ALA A 15 -14.47 6.13 -17.21
N LEU A 16 -14.13 5.85 -18.47
CA LEU A 16 -13.54 4.58 -18.90
C LEU A 16 -12.07 4.45 -18.47
N LEU A 17 -11.31 5.55 -18.43
CA LEU A 17 -9.96 5.61 -17.84
C LEU A 17 -9.99 5.42 -16.32
N GLN A 18 -11.02 5.92 -15.63
CA GLN A 18 -11.23 5.66 -14.20
C GLN A 18 -11.67 4.20 -13.90
N ARG A 19 -12.03 3.43 -14.94
CA ARG A 19 -12.39 2.02 -14.83
C ARG A 19 -11.24 1.06 -15.11
N GLN A 20 -10.02 1.55 -15.36
CA GLN A 20 -8.83 0.72 -15.22
C GLN A 20 -8.70 0.36 -13.74
N LYS A 21 -9.29 -0.80 -13.43
CA LYS A 21 -9.09 -1.64 -12.24
C LYS A 21 -7.84 -1.19 -11.50
N GLY A 22 -8.05 -0.35 -10.49
CA GLY A 22 -7.06 -0.22 -9.43
C GLY A 22 -6.70 -1.65 -9.03
N VAL A 23 -5.42 -1.88 -8.73
CA VAL A 23 -5.08 -2.97 -7.83
C VAL A 23 -5.82 -2.64 -6.53
N GLU A 24 -7.10 -2.97 -6.48
CA GLU A 24 -7.88 -3.10 -5.27
C GLU A 24 -7.36 -4.43 -4.72
N PRO A 25 -6.49 -4.41 -3.71
CA PRO A 25 -6.25 -5.61 -2.93
C PRO A 25 -7.62 -6.13 -2.52
N SER A 26 -7.92 -7.37 -2.91
CA SER A 26 -9.20 -8.02 -2.68
C SER A 26 -9.36 -8.29 -1.17
N TRP A 27 -9.58 -7.25 -0.38
CA TRP A 27 -9.92 -7.35 1.04
C TRP A 27 -11.39 -7.72 1.24
N GLY A 28 -11.91 -8.59 0.37
CA GLY A 28 -13.34 -8.89 0.19
C GLY A 28 -14.08 -9.35 1.45
N THR A 29 -13.36 -9.63 2.53
CA THR A 29 -13.90 -10.13 3.79
C THR A 29 -13.93 -9.06 4.90
N THR A 30 -13.32 -7.89 4.70
CA THR A 30 -13.01 -6.96 5.80
C THR A 30 -13.91 -5.72 5.82
N GLN A 31 -15.24 -5.92 5.71
CA GLN A 31 -16.23 -4.84 5.56
C GLN A 31 -16.63 -4.12 6.87
N GLY A 32 -16.02 -4.45 8.01
CA GLY A 32 -16.30 -3.83 9.30
C GLY A 32 -15.50 -2.54 9.58
N PRO A 33 -15.89 -1.71 10.58
CA PRO A 33 -15.19 -0.48 10.94
C PRO A 33 -13.70 -0.69 11.28
N MET A 34 -13.39 -1.80 11.97
CA MET A 34 -12.01 -2.17 12.31
C MET A 34 -11.20 -2.49 11.05
N GLY A 35 -11.83 -3.14 10.06
CA GLY A 35 -11.22 -3.45 8.79
C GLY A 35 -10.80 -2.24 8.00
N LYS A 36 -11.71 -1.26 7.89
CA LYS A 36 -11.43 0.02 7.22
C LYS A 36 -10.29 0.78 7.89
N ARG A 37 -10.29 0.83 9.23
CA ARG A 37 -9.20 1.46 9.98
C ARG A 37 -7.88 0.78 9.66
N LEU A 38 -7.86 -0.55 9.66
CA LEU A 38 -6.64 -1.31 9.47
C LEU A 38 -6.08 -1.21 8.03
N GLN A 39 -6.95 -1.07 7.03
CA GLN A 39 -6.56 -0.71 5.66
C GLN A 39 -5.92 0.68 5.58
N GLN A 40 -6.47 1.67 6.29
CA GLN A 40 -5.93 3.03 6.32
C GLN A 40 -4.55 3.08 6.99
N GLU A 41 -4.37 2.35 8.10
CA GLU A 41 -3.09 2.24 8.79
C GLU A 41 -2.05 1.58 7.86
N LEU A 42 -2.41 0.51 7.14
CA LEU A 42 -1.54 -0.13 6.16
C LEU A 42 -1.09 0.85 5.06
N MET A 43 -2.03 1.59 4.48
CA MET A 43 -1.73 2.60 3.46
C MET A 43 -0.79 3.68 4.01
N THR A 44 -1.06 4.17 5.22
CA THR A 44 -0.25 5.21 5.87
C THR A 44 1.17 4.71 6.13
N LEU A 45 1.32 3.48 6.62
CA LEU A 45 2.61 2.84 6.83
C LEU A 45 3.39 2.64 5.52
N MET A 46 2.73 2.21 4.45
CA MET A 46 3.38 2.10 3.14
C MET A 46 3.84 3.46 2.60
N MET A 47 3.13 4.54 2.93
CA MET A 47 3.48 5.89 2.53
C MET A 47 4.54 6.56 3.41
N SER A 48 4.70 6.16 4.67
CA SER A 48 5.66 6.78 5.59
C SER A 48 7.11 6.58 5.14
N GLY A 49 7.41 5.47 4.46
CA GLY A 49 8.73 5.20 3.90
C GLY A 49 9.82 5.01 4.96
N ASP A 50 9.42 4.63 6.18
CA ASP A 50 10.32 4.48 7.32
C ASP A 50 11.39 3.42 7.05
N LYS A 51 12.65 3.87 6.93
CA LYS A 51 13.79 3.00 6.61
C LYS A 51 14.11 2.12 7.83
N GLY A 52 13.55 0.93 7.85
CA GLY A 52 13.84 -0.07 8.87
C GLY A 52 12.62 -0.81 9.37
N ILE A 53 11.42 -0.29 9.15
CA ILE A 53 10.17 -0.92 9.58
C ILE A 53 9.36 -1.26 8.34
N SER A 54 8.98 -2.53 8.21
CA SER A 54 8.01 -2.96 7.22
C SER A 54 7.03 -3.92 7.86
N THR A 55 5.73 -3.75 7.63
CA THR A 55 4.72 -4.72 8.10
C THR A 55 3.68 -4.95 7.02
N PHE A 56 3.21 -6.18 6.93
CA PHE A 56 2.23 -6.62 5.95
C PHE A 56 1.27 -7.62 6.59
N PRO A 57 -0.01 -7.62 6.20
CA PRO A 57 -0.94 -8.65 6.64
C PRO A 57 -0.55 -10.03 6.10
N GLU A 58 -0.87 -11.07 6.86
CA GLU A 58 -0.62 -12.46 6.49
C GLU A 58 -1.73 -12.94 5.54
N SER A 59 -1.42 -12.98 4.24
CA SER A 59 -2.36 -13.40 3.19
C SER A 59 -3.63 -12.54 3.16
N ASP A 60 -4.82 -13.17 3.28
CA ASP A 60 -6.12 -12.51 3.22
C ASP A 60 -6.69 -12.13 4.62
N ASP A 61 -5.98 -12.47 5.70
CA ASP A 61 -6.39 -12.12 7.06
C ASP A 61 -5.79 -10.78 7.47
N LEU A 62 -6.58 -9.73 7.34
CA LEU A 62 -6.16 -8.38 7.71
C LEU A 62 -5.87 -8.26 9.21
N PHE A 63 -6.29 -9.19 10.08
CA PHE A 63 -6.03 -9.12 11.52
C PHE A 63 -4.72 -9.81 11.94
N LYS A 64 -4.03 -10.49 11.02
CA LYS A 64 -2.73 -11.13 11.24
C LYS A 64 -1.64 -10.41 10.48
N TRP A 65 -0.51 -10.13 11.14
CA TRP A 65 0.53 -9.26 10.61
C TRP A 65 1.91 -9.87 10.78
N VAL A 66 2.72 -9.78 9.73
CA VAL A 66 4.15 -10.08 9.75
C VAL A 66 4.90 -8.78 9.53
N GLY A 67 5.88 -8.51 10.38
CA GLY A 67 6.68 -7.29 10.31
C GLY A 67 8.16 -7.54 10.49
N ASN A 68 8.98 -6.77 9.80
CA ASN A 68 10.41 -6.70 9.98
C ASN A 68 10.79 -5.34 10.59
N ILE A 69 11.66 -5.36 11.59
CA ILE A 69 12.15 -4.16 12.28
C ILE A 69 13.67 -4.27 12.33
N HIS A 70 14.35 -3.33 11.68
CA HIS A 70 15.79 -3.19 11.78
C HIS A 70 16.13 -2.52 13.11
N GLY A 71 17.09 -3.11 13.83
CA GLY A 71 17.68 -2.45 14.99
C GLY A 71 18.29 -1.11 14.60
N ALA A 72 18.12 -0.09 15.44
CA ALA A 72 18.76 1.20 15.23
C ALA A 72 20.29 1.05 15.18
N ALA A 73 20.94 1.90 14.38
CA ALA A 73 22.40 1.90 14.33
C ALA A 73 22.98 2.09 15.74
N GLY A 74 23.94 1.24 16.11
CA GLY A 74 24.61 1.31 17.41
C GLY A 74 23.88 0.68 18.59
N THR A 75 22.69 0.06 18.40
CA THR A 75 21.96 -0.55 19.52
C THR A 75 22.26 -2.03 19.78
N ASN A 76 23.10 -2.72 18.98
CA ASN A 76 24.07 -3.73 19.46
C ASN A 76 25.06 -4.26 18.39
N PRO A 77 26.28 -3.72 18.29
CA PRO A 77 27.41 -4.38 17.63
C PRO A 77 28.25 -5.15 18.68
N THR A 78 27.86 -6.36 19.10
CA THR A 78 28.68 -7.18 20.04
C THR A 78 29.98 -7.73 19.40
N LEU A 79 30.57 -7.01 18.46
CA LEU A 79 31.94 -7.22 17.97
C LEU A 79 32.87 -6.03 18.25
N THR A 80 32.46 -5.10 19.13
CA THR A 80 33.45 -4.29 19.86
C THR A 80 34.06 -5.13 21.00
N ALA A 81 34.54 -6.33 20.68
CA ALA A 81 35.42 -7.10 21.54
C ALA A 81 36.85 -6.80 21.07
N LEU A 82 37.63 -6.30 22.03
CA LEU A 82 39.03 -5.86 21.96
C LEU A 82 39.96 -6.86 21.24
#